data_AF-A0AAQ0KDY2-F1
#
_entry.id   AF-A0AAQ0KDY2-F1
#
_cell.length_a   1.000
_cell.length_b   1.000
_cell.length_c   1.000
_cell.angle_alpha   90.00
_cell.angle_beta   90.00
_cell.angle_gamma   90.00
#
_symmetry.space_group_name_H-M   'P 1'
#
loop_
_entity.id
_entity.type
_entity.pdbx_description
1 polymer ?
#
loop_
_entity_poly.entity_id
_entity_poly.type
_entity_poly.pdbx_seq_one_letter_code
_entity_poly.pdbx_strand_id
1 'polypeptide(L)' 'MTYSQPDPAEETTQAEAPEQPDTDRSDLEEHGEEQAALEIDSEDVPTGDETPEH' A
#
# COMPACT_ATOMS: atom_id res chain seq x y z
N MET A 1 3.45 34.90 5.49
CA MET A 1 3.92 34.34 4.21
C MET A 1 2.89 33.32 3.77
N THR A 2 2.18 33.59 2.68
CA THR A 2 1.22 32.63 2.10
C THR A 2 1.99 31.79 1.10
N TYR A 3 1.93 30.48 1.26
CA TYR A 3 2.39 29.54 0.24
C TYR A 3 1.19 29.19 -0.61
N SER A 4 1.23 29.52 -1.89
CA SER A 4 0.25 29.00 -2.85
C SER A 4 0.65 27.59 -3.23
N GLN A 5 -0.30 26.66 -3.16
CA GLN A 5 -0.10 25.31 -3.69
C GLN A 5 -0.08 25.37 -5.23
N PRO A 6 0.78 24.57 -5.88
CA PRO A 6 0.79 24.47 -7.34
C PRO A 6 -0.52 23.89 -7.86
N ASP A 7 -0.82 24.15 -9.13
CA ASP A 7 -2.03 23.67 -9.77
C ASP A 7 -1.98 22.13 -9.94
N PRO A 8 -3.01 21.38 -9.53
CA PRO A 8 -3.03 19.92 -9.66
C PRO A 8 -2.95 19.44 -11.12
N ALA A 9 -3.39 20.25 -12.08
CA ALA A 9 -3.31 19.91 -13.50
C ALA A 9 -1.88 20.04 -14.06
N GLU A 10 -0.98 20.68 -13.32
CA GLU A 10 0.46 20.70 -13.61
C GLU A 10 1.20 19.54 -12.94
N GLU A 11 0.49 18.58 -12.34
CA GLU A 11 1.09 17.33 -11.89
C GLU A 11 1.61 16.57 -13.12
N THR A 12 2.94 16.52 -13.25
CA THR A 12 3.60 15.73 -14.28
C THR A 12 3.45 14.26 -13.90
N THR A 13 2.30 13.65 -14.19
CA THR A 13 2.13 12.22 -14.10
C THR A 13 3.15 11.59 -15.05
N GLN A 14 4.16 10.94 -14.48
CA GLN A 14 5.16 10.22 -15.27
C GLN A 14 4.42 9.10 -16.01
N ALA A 15 4.34 9.21 -17.33
CA ALA A 15 3.59 8.26 -18.16
C ALA A 15 4.25 6.87 -18.22
N GLU A 16 5.54 6.81 -17.90
CA GLU A 16 6.31 5.58 -17.87
C GLU A 16 6.23 4.93 -16.49
N ALA A 17 6.01 3.61 -16.48
CA ALA A 17 6.04 2.84 -15.25
C ALA A 17 7.44 2.93 -14.61
N PRO A 18 7.53 3.02 -13.27
CA PRO A 18 8.82 3.02 -12.60
C PRO A 18 9.59 1.74 -12.91
N GLU A 19 10.86 1.87 -13.25
CA GLU A 19 11.75 0.73 -13.43
C GLU A 19 11.84 -0.04 -12.11
N GLN A 20 11.66 -1.36 -12.18
CA GLN A 20 11.90 -2.21 -11.02
C GLN A 20 13.41 -2.26 -10.76
N PRO A 21 13.86 -2.21 -9.51
CA PRO A 21 15.26 -2.51 -9.21
C PRO A 21 15.59 -3.92 -9.68
N ASP A 22 16.84 -4.16 -10.07
CA ASP A 22 17.38 -5.48 -10.39
C ASP A 22 17.51 -6.33 -9.11
N THR A 23 16.40 -6.58 -8.42
CA THR A 23 16.38 -7.45 -7.25
C THR A 23 16.49 -8.88 -7.73
N ASP A 24 17.59 -9.54 -7.39
CA ASP A 24 17.76 -10.96 -7.65
C ASP A 24 16.68 -11.72 -6.87
N ARG A 25 16.03 -12.68 -7.55
CA ARG A 25 14.96 -13.49 -6.95
C ARG A 25 15.44 -14.24 -5.70
N SER A 26 16.73 -14.57 -5.66
CA SER A 26 17.41 -15.18 -4.52
C SER A 26 17.37 -14.30 -3.25
N ASP A 27 17.39 -12.97 -3.38
CA ASP A 27 17.28 -12.04 -2.24
C ASP A 27 15.83 -11.88 -1.77
N LEU A 28 14.86 -12.10 -2.67
CA LEU A 28 13.42 -12.12 -2.33
C LEU A 28 13.00 -13.40 -1.62
N GLU A 29 13.59 -14.54 -1.96
CA GLU A 29 13.28 -15.84 -1.35
C GLU A 29 13.77 -15.91 0.11
N GLU A 30 14.87 -15.22 0.48
CA GLU A 30 15.35 -15.15 1.86
C GLU A 30 14.39 -14.38 2.79
N HIS A 31 13.65 -13.41 2.26
CA HIS A 31 12.68 -12.61 3.02
C HIS A 31 11.22 -13.08 2.87
N GLY A 32 10.99 -14.17 2.14
CA GLY A 32 9.66 -14.58 1.67
C GLY A 32 8.87 -15.52 2.58
N GLU A 33 9.44 -15.97 3.70
CA GLU A 33 8.83 -17.01 4.54
C GLU A 33 8.75 -16.70 6.03
N GLU A 34 9.28 -15.57 6.47
CA GLU A 34 8.82 -14.96 7.70
C GLU A 34 7.51 -14.28 7.36
N GLN A 35 6.40 -15.01 7.51
CA GLN A 35 5.10 -14.38 7.57
C GLN A 35 5.25 -13.20 8.52
N ALA A 36 5.26 -11.98 7.99
CA ALA A 36 4.83 -10.80 8.72
C ALA A 36 3.33 -10.97 8.95
N ALA A 37 2.98 -12.04 9.66
CA ALA A 37 1.70 -12.21 10.28
C ALA A 37 1.65 -11.10 11.29
N LEU A 38 1.14 -9.95 10.86
CA LEU A 38 0.58 -8.99 11.78
C LEU A 38 -0.34 -9.82 12.68
N GLU A 39 -0.05 -9.85 13.98
CA GLU A 39 -0.90 -10.49 14.98
C GLU A 39 -2.21 -9.71 15.00
N ILE A 40 -3.13 -10.04 14.09
CA ILE A 40 -4.47 -9.47 14.07
C ILE A 40 -5.23 -10.21 15.16
N ASP A 41 -5.63 -9.48 16.19
CA ASP A 41 -6.53 -10.02 17.19
C ASP A 41 -7.83 -10.45 16.50
N SER A 42 -8.33 -11.64 16.82
CA SER A 42 -9.55 -12.15 16.19
C SER A 42 -10.78 -11.28 16.50
N GLU A 43 -10.71 -10.47 17.55
CA GLU A 43 -11.71 -9.47 17.94
C GLU A 43 -11.64 -8.19 17.08
N ASP A 44 -10.51 -7.94 16.39
CA ASP A 44 -10.29 -6.79 15.50
C ASP A 44 -10.67 -7.09 14.04
N VAL A 45 -11.00 -8.35 13.72
CA VAL A 45 -11.53 -8.72 12.41
C VAL A 45 -13.03 -8.37 12.37
N PRO A 46 -13.45 -7.34 11.61
CA PRO A 46 -14.87 -7.06 11.44
C PRO A 46 -15.52 -8.25 10.73
N THR A 47 -16.22 -9.07 11.49
CA THR A 47 -17.13 -10.09 10.96
C THR A 47 -18.38 -9.34 10.51
N GLY A 48 -18.55 -9.20 9.20
CA GLY A 48 -19.59 -8.36 8.58
C GLY A 48 -21.02 -8.84 8.78
N ASP A 49 -21.45 -9.03 10.02
CA ASP A 49 -22.85 -9.23 10.43
C ASP A 49 -23.51 -7.91 10.87
N GLU A 50 -22.91 -6.77 10.54
CA GLU A 50 -23.63 -5.49 10.56
C GLU A 50 -24.38 -5.33 9.23
N THR A 51 -25.44 -6.11 9.05
CA THR A 51 -26.48 -5.73 8.08
C THR A 51 -27.01 -4.36 8.50
N PRO A 52 -26.91 -3.31 7.67
CA PRO A 52 -27.58 -2.06 8.00
C PRO A 52 -29.09 -2.30 7.91
N GLU A 53 -29.76 -2.41 9.06
CA GLU A 53 -31.22 -2.42 9.11
C GLU A 53 -31.74 -1.05 8.62
N HIS A 54 -32.68 -1.09 7.66
CA HIS A 54 -33.33 0.07 7.08
C HIS A 54 -34.59 0.45 7.87
#